data_AF-A0A432EJV0-F1
#
_entry.id   AF-A0A432EJV0-F1
#
_cell.length_a   1.000
_cell.length_b   1.000
_cell.length_c   1.000
_cell.angle_alpha   90.00
_cell.angle_beta   90.00
_cell.angle_gamma   90.00
#
_symmetry.space_group_name_H-M   'P 1'
#
loop_
_entity.id
_entity.type
_entity.pdbx_description
1 polymer ?
#
loop_
_entity_poly.entity_id
_entity_poly.type
_entity_poly.pdbx_seq_one_letter_code
_entity_poly.pdbx_strand_id
1 'polypeptide(L)'
;MDKFEIIKNFLLDENISPEIRRERFEIAWDIKENFDKIKAKLSLEKVIKPLKEKFEQYLNTYTVSRFDYGSIYITKPHWKESKNDRGIVAIAIERWFKDTSTVGLVKNTGSKLPLEDEVRNLLEQKYGLRTTHSWWLGYLPDERKLPTTKLPLREYYLQILLNSERVIEEHFLALKEVLDIANEKEISQLLEKIVKERKKQTL
;
A
#
# COMPACT_ATOMS: atom_id res chain seq x y z
N MET A 1 -19.52 -20.71 17.41
CA MET A 1 -19.51 -20.01 18.71
C MET A 1 -19.47 -18.52 18.42
N ASP A 2 -20.41 -17.76 18.95
CA ASP A 2 -20.49 -16.31 18.71
C ASP A 2 -19.33 -15.59 19.40
N LYS A 3 -18.51 -14.87 18.63
CA LYS A 3 -17.35 -14.13 19.15
C LYS A 3 -17.78 -13.04 20.14
N PHE A 4 -18.94 -12.43 19.91
CA PHE A 4 -19.46 -11.42 20.80
C PHE A 4 -19.75 -12.01 22.18
N GLU A 5 -20.45 -13.14 22.24
CA GLU A 5 -20.74 -13.80 23.52
C GLU A 5 -19.49 -14.31 24.24
N ILE A 6 -18.45 -14.77 23.52
CA ILE A 6 -17.16 -15.12 24.13
C ILE A 6 -16.53 -13.89 24.81
N ILE A 7 -16.46 -12.76 24.10
CA ILE A 7 -15.86 -11.52 24.61
C ILE A 7 -16.68 -10.98 25.78
N LYS A 8 -18.00 -10.93 25.63
CA LYS A 8 -18.93 -10.49 26.68
C LYS A 8 -18.77 -11.32 27.95
N ASN A 9 -18.75 -12.65 27.83
CA ASN A 9 -18.57 -13.53 28.99
C ASN A 9 -17.18 -13.37 29.60
N PHE A 10 -16.13 -13.13 28.81
CA PHE A 10 -14.80 -12.85 29.34
C PHE A 10 -14.76 -11.55 30.17
N LEU A 11 -15.45 -10.50 29.71
CA LEU A 11 -15.45 -9.17 30.35
C LEU A 11 -16.42 -9.06 31.53
N LEU A 12 -17.56 -9.75 31.47
CA LEU A 12 -18.67 -9.58 32.40
C LEU A 12 -18.90 -10.80 33.31
N ASP A 13 -17.95 -11.73 33.39
CA ASP A 13 -18.07 -12.93 34.23
C ASP A 13 -18.37 -12.57 35.69
N GLU A 14 -19.57 -12.97 36.15
CA GLU A 14 -20.03 -12.67 37.51
C GLU A 14 -19.36 -13.53 38.58
N ASN A 15 -18.70 -14.62 38.17
CA ASN A 15 -18.07 -15.58 39.09
C ASN A 15 -16.64 -15.20 39.50
N ILE A 16 -16.08 -14.14 38.90
CA ILE A 16 -14.77 -13.58 39.28
C ILE A 16 -14.92 -12.31 40.12
N SER A 17 -13.87 -11.95 40.88
CA SER A 17 -13.91 -10.77 41.74
C SER A 17 -14.14 -9.47 40.96
N PRO A 18 -14.78 -8.45 41.58
CA PRO A 18 -14.98 -7.14 40.95
C PRO A 18 -13.68 -6.50 40.46
N GLU A 19 -12.57 -6.66 41.19
CA GLU A 19 -11.26 -6.13 40.80
C GLU A 19 -10.75 -6.77 39.50
N ILE A 20 -10.82 -8.10 39.37
CA ILE A 20 -10.39 -8.79 38.15
C ILE A 20 -11.30 -8.41 36.97
N ARG A 21 -12.60 -8.27 37.21
CA ARG A 21 -13.56 -7.85 36.18
C ARG A 21 -13.25 -6.44 35.67
N ARG A 22 -12.95 -5.52 36.59
CA ARG A 22 -12.51 -4.16 36.28
C ARG A 22 -11.24 -4.18 35.42
N GLU A 23 -10.21 -4.93 35.85
CA GLU A 23 -8.95 -5.03 35.12
C GLU A 23 -9.15 -5.54 33.68
N ARG A 24 -9.96 -6.59 33.49
CA ARG A 24 -10.29 -7.11 32.16
C ARG A 24 -10.98 -6.06 31.29
N PHE A 25 -11.91 -5.30 31.86
CA PHE A 25 -12.62 -4.25 31.14
C PHE A 25 -11.68 -3.10 30.74
N GLU A 26 -10.82 -2.65 31.66
CA GLU A 26 -9.80 -1.63 31.39
C GLU A 26 -8.85 -2.08 30.26
N ILE A 27 -8.35 -3.32 30.32
CA ILE A 27 -7.50 -3.90 29.26
C ILE A 27 -8.24 -3.91 27.92
N ALA A 28 -9.50 -4.33 27.88
CA ALA A 28 -10.27 -4.35 26.64
C ALA A 28 -10.51 -2.94 26.07
N TRP A 29 -10.72 -1.96 26.95
CA TRP A 29 -10.84 -0.56 26.58
C TRP A 29 -9.53 -0.03 26.00
N ASP A 30 -8.40 -0.28 26.66
CA ASP A 30 -7.07 0.10 26.21
C ASP A 30 -6.71 -0.54 24.87
N ILE A 31 -7.05 -1.82 24.68
CA ILE A 31 -6.91 -2.51 23.38
C ILE A 31 -7.70 -1.75 22.32
N LYS A 32 -8.99 -1.46 22.56
CA LYS A 32 -9.84 -0.74 21.60
C LYS A 32 -9.25 0.62 21.22
N GLU A 33 -8.74 1.39 22.17
CA GLU A 33 -8.16 2.71 21.93
C GLU A 33 -6.82 2.68 21.18
N ASN A 34 -6.06 1.59 21.33
CA ASN A 34 -4.70 1.50 20.80
C ASN A 34 -4.55 0.55 19.60
N PHE A 35 -5.57 -0.25 19.25
CA PHE A 35 -5.43 -1.33 18.27
C PHE A 35 -5.00 -0.84 16.89
N ASP A 36 -5.52 0.29 16.41
CA ASP A 36 -5.13 0.86 15.12
C ASP A 36 -3.66 1.30 15.10
N LYS A 37 -3.17 1.90 16.19
CA LYS A 37 -1.75 2.27 16.34
C LYS A 37 -0.86 1.03 16.37
N ILE A 38 -1.30 -0.03 17.06
CA ILE A 38 -0.57 -1.31 17.12
C ILE A 38 -0.47 -1.94 15.73
N LYS A 39 -1.59 -2.03 14.99
CA LYS A 39 -1.60 -2.52 13.60
C LYS A 39 -0.69 -1.69 12.69
N ALA A 40 -0.76 -0.38 12.78
CA ALA A 40 0.06 0.53 12.00
C ALA A 40 1.56 0.31 12.27
N LYS A 41 1.94 0.25 13.55
CA LYS A 41 3.33 0.00 13.97
C LYS A 41 3.81 -1.38 13.51
N LEU A 42 2.99 -2.42 13.67
CA LEU A 42 3.30 -3.77 13.23
C LEU A 42 3.60 -3.82 11.73
N SER A 43 2.73 -3.24 10.89
CA SER A 43 2.94 -3.20 9.44
C SER A 43 4.19 -2.41 9.06
N LEU A 44 4.42 -1.25 9.68
CA LEU A 44 5.60 -0.44 9.42
C LEU A 44 6.90 -1.19 9.76
N GLU A 45 6.96 -1.80 10.94
CA GLU A 45 8.18 -2.43 11.46
C GLU A 45 8.45 -3.80 10.82
N LYS A 46 7.41 -4.60 10.57
CA LYS A 46 7.56 -5.97 10.06
C LYS A 46 7.48 -6.07 8.56
N VAL A 47 6.90 -5.09 7.86
CA VAL A 47 6.72 -5.15 6.41
C VAL A 47 7.32 -3.94 5.71
N ILE A 48 6.81 -2.73 5.97
CA ILE A 48 7.13 -1.58 5.10
C ILE A 48 8.60 -1.15 5.20
N LYS A 49 9.19 -1.10 6.40
CA LYS A 49 10.62 -0.77 6.57
C LYS A 49 11.52 -1.83 5.91
N PRO A 50 11.40 -3.14 6.20
CA PRO A 50 12.18 -4.17 5.50
C PRO A 50 11.95 -4.20 3.99
N LEU A 51 10.71 -4.01 3.54
CA LEU A 51 10.37 -3.95 2.13
C LEU A 51 11.07 -2.77 1.45
N LYS A 52 11.06 -1.58 2.08
CA LYS A 52 11.79 -0.41 1.60
C LYS A 52 13.26 -0.72 1.44
N GLU A 53 13.91 -1.23 2.48
CA GLU A 53 15.35 -1.54 2.46
C GLU A 53 15.69 -2.54 1.36
N LYS A 54 14.87 -3.59 1.22
CA LYS A 54 15.00 -4.58 0.16
C LYS A 54 14.83 -3.98 -1.23
N PHE A 55 13.83 -3.12 -1.42
CA PHE A 55 13.55 -2.52 -2.72
C PHE A 55 14.63 -1.50 -3.10
N GLU A 56 15.12 -0.69 -2.16
CA GLU A 56 16.19 0.29 -2.40
C GLU A 56 17.47 -0.35 -2.97
N GLN A 57 17.80 -1.57 -2.57
CA GLN A 57 18.93 -2.33 -3.12
C GLN A 57 18.74 -2.72 -4.59
N TYR A 58 17.49 -2.77 -5.06
CA TYR A 58 17.11 -3.11 -6.43
C TYR A 58 16.92 -1.86 -7.32
N LEU A 59 16.83 -0.67 -6.72
CA LEU A 59 16.58 0.56 -7.47
C LEU A 59 17.89 1.14 -8.03
N ASN A 60 17.84 1.55 -9.31
CA ASN A 60 18.90 2.32 -9.93
C ASN A 60 18.43 3.74 -10.26
N THR A 61 17.43 3.85 -11.15
CA THR A 61 16.89 5.14 -11.63
C THR A 61 15.75 5.68 -10.78
N TYR A 62 15.27 4.91 -9.80
CA TYR A 62 14.18 5.27 -8.90
C TYR A 62 14.70 5.39 -7.48
N THR A 63 13.87 5.99 -6.63
CA THR A 63 14.09 6.07 -5.18
C THR A 63 12.76 5.89 -4.47
N VAL A 64 12.81 5.38 -3.23
CA VAL A 64 11.65 5.39 -2.35
C VAL A 64 11.39 6.83 -1.92
N SER A 65 10.36 7.45 -2.47
CA SER A 65 10.05 8.86 -2.23
C SER A 65 9.31 9.09 -0.92
N ARG A 66 8.45 8.14 -0.55
CA ARG A 66 7.63 8.18 0.65
C ARG A 66 7.23 6.77 1.05
N PHE A 67 7.10 6.54 2.34
CA PHE A 67 6.48 5.35 2.88
C PHE A 67 5.81 5.69 4.22
N ASP A 68 4.80 4.92 4.60
CA ASP A 68 4.07 5.04 5.85
C ASP A 68 3.63 3.65 6.35
N TYR A 69 2.70 3.58 7.31
CA TYR A 69 2.29 2.34 7.94
C TYR A 69 1.66 1.29 7.00
N GLY A 70 1.27 1.64 5.77
CA GLY A 70 0.64 0.69 4.86
C GLY A 70 0.84 1.02 3.37
N SER A 71 1.77 1.93 3.08
CA SER A 71 2.04 2.37 1.73
C SER A 71 3.53 2.60 1.51
N ILE A 72 4.01 2.30 0.31
CA ILE A 72 5.33 2.70 -0.17
C ILE A 72 5.18 3.25 -1.58
N TYR A 73 5.88 4.34 -1.85
CA TYR A 73 5.88 5.06 -3.12
C TYR A 73 7.32 5.14 -3.64
N ILE A 74 7.48 4.79 -4.91
CA ILE A 74 8.76 4.71 -5.60
C ILE A 74 8.66 5.57 -6.86
N THR A 75 9.56 6.53 -7.02
CA THR A 75 9.52 7.49 -8.12
C THR A 75 10.93 7.80 -8.60
N LYS A 76 11.07 8.40 -9.79
CA LYS A 76 12.37 8.93 -10.22
C LYS A 76 12.66 10.24 -9.47
N PRO A 77 13.91 10.50 -9.04
CA PRO A 77 14.23 11.70 -8.28
C PRO A 77 13.76 13.01 -8.93
N HIS A 78 13.89 13.14 -10.25
CA HIS A 78 13.47 14.33 -10.99
C HIS A 78 11.97 14.41 -11.25
N TRP A 79 11.18 13.40 -10.88
CA TRP A 79 9.71 13.43 -10.94
C TRP A 79 9.08 14.10 -9.70
N LYS A 80 9.90 14.40 -8.69
CA LYS A 80 9.48 15.14 -7.49
C LYS A 80 9.43 16.65 -7.77
N GLU A 81 8.49 17.33 -7.13
CA GLU A 81 8.37 18.81 -7.05
C GLU A 81 9.06 19.35 -5.78
N SER A 82 9.11 18.54 -4.72
CA SER A 82 9.70 18.84 -3.42
C SER A 82 10.31 17.59 -2.79
N LYS A 83 11.12 17.77 -1.74
CA LYS A 83 11.72 16.64 -1.02
C LYS A 83 10.68 15.71 -0.38
N ASN A 84 9.49 16.21 -0.04
CA ASN A 84 8.50 15.49 0.76
C ASN A 84 7.32 14.93 -0.04
N ASP A 85 7.26 15.15 -1.36
CA ASP A 85 6.21 14.54 -2.18
C ASP A 85 6.51 13.08 -2.55
N ARG A 86 5.45 12.39 -2.97
CA ARG A 86 5.50 11.01 -3.46
C ARG A 86 6.02 10.89 -4.91
N GLY A 87 6.21 12.01 -5.61
CA GLY A 87 6.46 12.10 -7.06
C GLY A 87 5.19 12.40 -7.85
N ILE A 88 5.31 13.11 -8.97
CA ILE A 88 4.20 13.41 -9.89
C ILE A 88 3.56 12.13 -10.41
N VAL A 89 4.40 11.15 -10.73
CA VAL A 89 4.03 9.75 -10.94
C VAL A 89 4.86 8.90 -9.97
N ALA A 90 4.28 7.83 -9.45
CA ALA A 90 4.98 6.86 -8.63
C ALA A 90 4.48 5.45 -8.91
N ILE A 91 5.35 4.48 -8.71
CA ILE A 91 4.98 3.08 -8.47
C ILE A 91 4.62 2.98 -7.00
N ALA A 92 3.47 2.41 -6.68
CA ALA A 92 2.99 2.37 -5.32
C ALA A 92 2.31 1.04 -4.98
N ILE A 93 2.37 0.72 -3.70
CA ILE A 93 1.40 -0.15 -3.05
C ILE A 93 0.71 0.66 -1.95
N GLU A 94 -0.61 0.61 -1.93
CA GLU A 94 -1.45 1.31 -0.94
C GLU A 94 -2.48 0.32 -0.36
N ARG A 95 -2.58 0.26 0.97
CA ARG A 95 -3.55 -0.59 1.67
C ARG A 95 -4.47 0.14 2.66
N TRP A 96 -4.20 1.42 2.96
CA TRP A 96 -4.60 2.09 4.21
C TRP A 96 -6.07 2.03 4.65
N PHE A 97 -7.04 1.71 3.80
CA PHE A 97 -8.46 1.60 4.19
C PHE A 97 -9.22 0.53 3.41
N LYS A 98 -8.51 -0.36 2.72
CA LYS A 98 -9.12 -1.37 1.86
C LYS A 98 -8.86 -2.75 2.42
N ASP A 99 -9.79 -3.65 2.13
CA ASP A 99 -9.62 -5.05 2.42
C ASP A 99 -8.36 -5.58 1.71
N THR A 100 -8.14 -5.17 0.46
CA THR A 100 -6.99 -5.59 -0.37
C THR A 100 -6.02 -4.45 -0.70
N SER A 101 -4.73 -4.76 -0.84
CA SER A 101 -3.74 -3.81 -1.35
C SER A 101 -4.00 -3.49 -2.83
N THR A 102 -3.76 -2.24 -3.22
CA THR A 102 -3.67 -1.81 -4.62
C THR A 102 -2.21 -1.61 -4.97
N VAL A 103 -1.73 -2.18 -6.09
CA VAL A 103 -0.33 -2.09 -6.53
C VAL A 103 -0.29 -1.62 -7.97
N GLY A 104 0.46 -0.57 -8.30
CA GLY A 104 0.38 0.03 -9.62
C GLY A 104 1.11 1.36 -9.78
N LEU A 105 0.86 2.01 -10.91
CA LEU A 105 1.28 3.38 -11.21
C LEU A 105 0.20 4.36 -10.75
N VAL A 106 0.60 5.30 -9.91
CA VAL A 106 -0.25 6.34 -9.31
C VAL A 106 0.29 7.73 -9.66
N LYS A 107 -0.60 8.70 -9.84
CA LYS A 107 -0.27 10.12 -10.05
C LYS A 107 -0.56 10.96 -8.81
N ASN A 108 0.07 12.13 -8.70
CA ASN A 108 -0.11 13.06 -7.58
C ASN A 108 -1.29 14.03 -7.70
N THR A 109 -2.07 13.99 -8.79
CA THR A 109 -3.26 14.84 -8.96
C THR A 109 -4.44 14.08 -9.55
N GLY A 110 -5.66 14.56 -9.28
CA GLY A 110 -6.89 14.05 -9.90
C GLY A 110 -7.21 14.69 -11.26
N SER A 111 -6.62 15.83 -11.61
CA SER A 111 -6.85 16.47 -12.91
C SER A 111 -6.34 15.58 -14.04
N LYS A 112 -6.83 15.75 -15.27
CA LYS A 112 -6.56 14.84 -16.38
C LYS A 112 -5.65 15.49 -17.43
N LEU A 113 -4.69 14.74 -17.95
CA LEU A 113 -3.94 15.09 -19.17
C LEU A 113 -4.30 14.11 -20.29
N PRO A 114 -4.38 14.56 -21.56
CA PRO A 114 -4.59 13.65 -22.69
C PRO A 114 -3.57 12.50 -22.76
N LEU A 115 -2.29 12.78 -22.44
CA LEU A 115 -1.22 11.77 -22.39
C LEU A 115 -1.46 10.67 -21.34
N GLU A 116 -2.29 10.92 -20.33
CA GLU A 116 -2.63 9.87 -19.35
C GLU A 116 -3.57 8.81 -19.93
N ASP A 117 -4.40 9.15 -20.92
CA ASP A 117 -5.24 8.16 -21.60
C ASP A 117 -4.40 7.24 -22.49
N GLU A 118 -3.38 7.80 -23.15
CA GLU A 118 -2.43 7.02 -23.96
C GLU A 118 -1.68 6.00 -23.09
N VAL A 119 -1.14 6.43 -21.94
CA VAL A 119 -0.45 5.50 -21.03
C VAL A 119 -1.41 4.46 -20.45
N ARG A 120 -2.66 4.85 -20.11
CA ARG A 120 -3.69 3.92 -19.61
C ARG A 120 -4.02 2.85 -20.63
N ASN A 121 -4.28 3.25 -21.87
CA ASN A 121 -4.59 2.32 -22.94
C ASN A 121 -3.47 1.30 -23.14
N LEU A 122 -2.21 1.74 -23.11
CA LEU A 122 -1.06 0.82 -23.19
C LEU A 122 -0.96 -0.12 -21.98
N LEU A 123 -1.10 0.42 -20.76
CA LEU A 123 -1.08 -0.39 -19.53
C LEU A 123 -2.19 -1.45 -19.53
N GLU A 124 -3.37 -1.11 -20.03
CA GLU A 124 -4.51 -2.03 -20.12
C GLU A 124 -4.35 -3.05 -21.25
N GLN A 125 -4.10 -2.61 -22.48
CA GLN A 125 -4.08 -3.48 -23.65
C GLN A 125 -2.86 -4.39 -23.70
N LYS A 126 -1.68 -3.85 -23.38
CA LYS A 126 -0.41 -4.58 -23.52
C LYS A 126 -0.05 -5.34 -22.25
N TYR A 127 -0.34 -4.74 -21.11
CA TYR A 127 0.06 -5.30 -19.81
C TYR A 127 -1.12 -5.78 -18.98
N GLY A 128 -2.37 -5.68 -19.43
CA GLY A 128 -3.53 -6.20 -18.67
C GLY A 128 -3.73 -5.55 -17.30
N LEU A 129 -3.27 -4.31 -17.11
CA LEU A 129 -3.52 -3.56 -15.88
C LEU A 129 -4.94 -2.96 -15.89
N ARG A 130 -5.58 -2.90 -14.72
CA ARG A 130 -6.84 -2.15 -14.60
C ARG A 130 -6.53 -0.66 -14.49
N THR A 131 -7.28 0.14 -15.21
CA THR A 131 -7.14 1.60 -15.21
C THR A 131 -8.34 2.24 -14.53
N THR A 132 -8.16 3.43 -13.94
CA THR A 132 -9.28 4.25 -13.45
C THR A 132 -9.03 5.68 -13.85
N HIS A 133 -10.08 6.49 -13.97
CA HIS A 133 -9.89 7.91 -14.27
C HIS A 133 -9.35 8.73 -13.09
N SER A 134 -9.28 8.13 -11.90
CA SER A 134 -8.80 8.72 -10.66
C SER A 134 -7.26 8.77 -10.57
N TRP A 135 -6.71 8.56 -9.39
CA TRP A 135 -5.29 8.64 -9.05
C TRP A 135 -4.43 7.54 -9.69
N TRP A 136 -5.01 6.40 -10.06
CA TRP A 136 -4.25 5.27 -10.61
C TRP A 136 -4.23 5.33 -12.14
N LEU A 137 -3.03 5.36 -12.72
CA LEU A 137 -2.83 5.21 -14.16
C LEU A 137 -3.01 3.74 -14.56
N GLY A 138 -2.57 2.81 -13.74
CA GLY A 138 -2.83 1.39 -13.93
C GLY A 138 -2.44 0.61 -12.68
N TYR A 139 -3.18 -0.42 -12.33
CA TYR A 139 -2.88 -1.28 -11.19
C TYR A 139 -3.10 -2.75 -11.52
N LEU A 140 -2.38 -3.62 -10.80
CA LEU A 140 -2.49 -5.06 -10.96
C LEU A 140 -3.94 -5.49 -10.67
N PRO A 141 -4.60 -6.18 -11.62
CA PRO A 141 -5.93 -6.71 -11.40
C PRO A 141 -5.88 -7.81 -10.32
N ASP A 142 -7.01 -8.08 -9.68
CA ASP A 142 -7.05 -9.08 -8.61
C ASP A 142 -6.53 -10.44 -9.10
N GLU A 143 -6.79 -10.85 -10.33
CA GLU A 143 -6.32 -12.14 -10.85
C GLU A 143 -4.79 -12.29 -10.80
N ARG A 144 -4.05 -11.18 -10.91
CA ARG A 144 -2.57 -11.16 -10.89
C ARG A 144 -1.96 -10.77 -9.55
N LYS A 145 -2.76 -10.24 -8.64
CA LYS A 145 -2.32 -9.92 -7.27
C LYS A 145 -1.87 -11.19 -6.53
N LEU A 146 -0.80 -11.05 -5.75
CA LEU A 146 -0.27 -12.14 -4.92
C LEU A 146 -1.17 -12.41 -3.70
N PRO A 147 -1.16 -13.63 -3.14
CA PRO A 147 -2.14 -14.04 -2.11
C PRO A 147 -2.34 -13.05 -0.97
N THR A 148 -1.27 -12.56 -0.36
CA THR A 148 -1.32 -11.62 0.79
C THR A 148 -1.90 -10.26 0.42
N THR A 149 -1.77 -9.83 -0.83
CA THR A 149 -2.34 -8.56 -1.31
C THR A 149 -3.87 -8.62 -1.48
N LYS A 150 -4.44 -9.84 -1.53
CA LYS A 150 -5.88 -10.11 -1.64
C LYS A 150 -6.58 -10.43 -0.33
N LEU A 151 -5.82 -10.75 0.71
CA LEU A 151 -6.40 -11.15 1.99
C LEU A 151 -7.25 -10.02 2.56
N PRO A 152 -8.35 -10.29 3.27
CA PRO A 152 -9.00 -9.28 4.08
C PRO A 152 -8.06 -8.72 5.15
N LEU A 153 -8.38 -7.55 5.69
CA LEU A 153 -7.48 -6.80 6.58
C LEU A 153 -7.03 -7.62 7.80
N ARG A 154 -7.94 -8.34 8.44
CA ARG A 154 -7.62 -9.15 9.63
C ARG A 154 -6.64 -10.27 9.29
N GLU A 155 -6.90 -11.01 8.23
CA GLU A 155 -6.11 -12.15 7.77
C GLU A 155 -4.74 -11.68 7.29
N TYR A 156 -4.64 -10.50 6.68
CA TYR A 156 -3.38 -9.86 6.36
C TYR A 156 -2.53 -9.57 7.61
N TYR A 157 -3.11 -8.97 8.65
CA TYR A 157 -2.37 -8.72 9.89
C TYR A 157 -1.97 -10.01 10.61
N LEU A 158 -2.78 -11.07 10.52
CA LEU A 158 -2.38 -12.39 10.99
C LEU A 158 -1.19 -12.93 10.19
N GLN A 159 -1.14 -12.74 8.87
CA GLN A 159 0.04 -13.10 8.08
C GLN A 159 1.27 -12.26 8.44
N ILE A 160 1.12 -10.97 8.73
CA ILE A 160 2.26 -10.16 9.21
C ILE A 160 2.80 -10.73 10.53
N LEU A 161 1.92 -11.08 11.46
CA LEU A 161 2.31 -11.63 12.76
C LEU A 161 3.02 -12.98 12.64
N LEU A 162 2.53 -13.84 11.76
CA LEU A 162 2.96 -15.24 11.69
C LEU A 162 4.05 -15.49 10.62
N ASN A 163 4.09 -14.67 9.57
CA ASN A 163 4.95 -14.88 8.42
C ASN A 163 5.23 -13.56 7.66
N SER A 164 5.84 -12.59 8.33
CA SER A 164 6.14 -11.28 7.74
C SER A 164 7.05 -11.36 6.52
N GLU A 165 8.00 -12.29 6.48
CA GLU A 165 8.93 -12.47 5.36
C GLU A 165 8.21 -12.80 4.05
N ARG A 166 7.22 -13.71 4.10
CA ARG A 166 6.37 -14.00 2.96
C ARG A 166 5.60 -12.77 2.50
N VAL A 167 5.06 -11.98 3.43
CA VAL A 167 4.34 -10.74 3.09
C VAL A 167 5.27 -9.76 2.39
N ILE A 168 6.49 -9.57 2.90
CA ILE A 168 7.52 -8.73 2.27
C ILE A 168 7.84 -9.22 0.86
N GLU A 169 8.09 -10.52 0.69
CA GLU A 169 8.43 -11.10 -0.61
C GLU A 169 7.31 -10.89 -1.63
N GLU A 170 6.07 -11.17 -1.24
CA GLU A 170 4.95 -10.99 -2.14
C GLU A 170 4.75 -9.49 -2.50
N HIS A 171 4.93 -8.57 -1.55
CA HIS A 171 4.85 -7.14 -1.86
C HIS A 171 6.01 -6.69 -2.75
N PHE A 172 7.22 -7.22 -2.55
CA PHE A 172 8.39 -6.98 -3.37
C PHE A 172 8.15 -7.42 -4.83
N LEU A 173 7.67 -8.65 -5.04
CA LEU A 173 7.40 -9.19 -6.37
C LEU A 173 6.34 -8.37 -7.12
N ALA A 174 5.26 -7.98 -6.44
CA ALA A 174 4.22 -7.15 -7.04
C ALA A 174 4.74 -5.74 -7.43
N LEU A 175 5.54 -5.11 -6.58
CA LEU A 175 6.17 -3.82 -6.89
C LEU A 175 7.18 -3.94 -8.02
N LYS A 176 7.97 -5.02 -8.04
CA LYS A 176 8.95 -5.31 -9.08
C LYS A 176 8.29 -5.46 -10.45
N GLU A 177 7.17 -6.18 -10.52
CA GLU A 177 6.40 -6.33 -11.76
C GLU A 177 5.96 -4.97 -12.33
N VAL A 178 5.42 -4.09 -11.48
CA VAL A 178 5.00 -2.75 -11.90
C VAL A 178 6.21 -1.88 -12.28
N LEU A 179 7.34 -2.01 -11.58
CA LEU A 179 8.58 -1.33 -11.93
C LEU A 179 9.11 -1.77 -13.29
N ASP A 180 9.10 -3.07 -13.57
CA ASP A 180 9.54 -3.64 -14.85
C ASP A 180 8.66 -3.07 -15.99
N ILE A 181 7.33 -3.02 -15.81
CA ILE A 181 6.40 -2.38 -16.75
C ILE A 181 6.70 -0.88 -16.92
N ALA A 182 6.98 -0.16 -15.83
CA ALA A 182 7.27 1.28 -15.88
C ALA A 182 8.59 1.60 -16.62
N ASN A 183 9.52 0.64 -16.67
CA ASN A 183 10.80 0.74 -17.35
C ASN A 183 10.74 0.37 -18.84
N GLU A 184 9.65 -0.24 -19.30
CA GLU A 184 9.43 -0.49 -20.71
C GLU A 184 9.52 0.83 -21.50
N LYS A 185 10.32 0.82 -22.57
CA LYS A 185 10.76 2.05 -23.26
C LYS A 185 9.62 3.00 -23.59
N GLU A 186 8.54 2.46 -24.14
CA GLU A 186 7.34 3.21 -24.53
C GLU A 186 6.62 3.82 -23.33
N ILE A 187 6.39 3.03 -22.27
CA ILE A 187 5.76 3.50 -21.03
C ILE A 187 6.64 4.57 -20.37
N SER A 188 7.93 4.29 -20.17
CA SER A 188 8.84 5.25 -19.53
C SER A 188 8.86 6.58 -20.30
N GLN A 189 8.88 6.56 -21.63
CA GLN A 189 8.88 7.81 -22.42
C GLN A 189 7.59 8.61 -22.24
N LEU A 190 6.44 7.96 -22.15
CA LEU A 190 5.16 8.63 -21.89
C LEU A 190 5.10 9.19 -20.47
N LEU A 191 5.58 8.43 -19.47
CA LEU A 191 5.64 8.90 -18.09
C LEU A 191 6.53 10.15 -17.96
N GLU A 192 7.69 10.20 -18.64
CA GLU A 192 8.54 11.40 -18.68
C GLU A 192 7.81 12.61 -19.30
N LYS A 193 7.04 12.41 -20.39
CA LYS A 193 6.25 13.47 -21.01
C LYS A 193 5.14 13.97 -20.08
N ILE A 194 4.44 13.06 -19.40
CA ILE A 194 3.40 13.40 -18.40
C ILE A 194 4.02 14.26 -17.30
N VAL A 195 5.15 13.84 -16.73
CA VAL A 195 5.84 14.58 -15.67
C VAL A 195 6.26 15.98 -16.15
N LYS A 196 6.85 16.07 -17.34
CA LYS A 196 7.26 17.36 -17.93
C LYS A 196 6.06 18.30 -18.11
N GLU A 197 4.94 17.79 -18.61
CA GLU A 197 3.75 18.59 -18.84
C GLU A 197 3.11 19.06 -17.53
N ARG A 198 3.07 18.21 -16.51
CA ARG A 198 2.59 18.57 -15.17
C ARG A 198 3.40 19.68 -14.55
N LYS A 199 4.74 19.59 -14.61
CA LYS A 199 5.61 20.63 -14.07
C LYS A 199 5.39 22.00 -14.70
N LYS A 200 4.92 22.08 -15.96
CA LYS A 200 4.57 23.36 -16.59
C LYS A 200 3.25 23.95 -16.07
N GLN A 201 2.35 23.13 -15.52
CA GLN A 201 1.08 23.59 -14.96
C GLN A 201 1.21 24.06 -13.51
N THR A 202 2.28 23.67 -12.82
CA THR A 202 2.60 24.07 -11.44
C THR A 202 3.43 25.36 -11.37
N LEU A 203 4.03 25.79 -12.49
CA LEU A 203 4.76 27.06 -12.65
C LEU A 203 3.80 28.18 -13.09
#